data_AF-A0AA90PUE1-F1
#
_entry.id   AF-A0AA90PUE1-F1
#
_cell.length_a   1.000
_cell.length_b   1.000
_cell.length_c   1.000
_cell.angle_alpha   90.00
_cell.angle_beta   90.00
_cell.angle_gamma   90.00
#
_symmetry.space_group_name_H-M   'P 1'
#
loop_
_entity.id
_entity.type
_entity.pdbx_description
1 polymer ?
#
loop_
_entity_poly.entity_id
_entity_poly.type
_entity_poly.pdbx_seq_one_letter_code
_entity_poly.pdbx_strand_id
1 'polypeptide(L)'
;MTKKEGGAADAKIIKRGAPPKMTGGQRKQVFLDDASVEEAKRLGKGEVSAGIRIALKHTAQSAYNPPGYRAAYWSDGQSSVCLTAEEHSELPEHELLIEAVRQVRDTGLKIGNGRIMIGDYKAK
;
A
#
# COMPACT_ATOMS: atom_id res chain seq x y z
N MET A 1 8.74 69.69 -14.39
CA MET A 1 9.95 68.88 -14.11
C MET A 1 9.90 68.58 -12.62
N THR A 2 9.84 67.35 -12.11
CA THR A 2 10.54 66.11 -12.51
C THR A 2 9.74 64.92 -11.94
N LYS A 3 9.43 63.93 -12.78
CA LYS A 3 8.81 62.65 -12.38
C LYS A 3 9.85 61.80 -11.66
N LYS A 4 9.50 61.16 -10.54
CA LYS A 4 10.29 60.06 -9.96
C LYS A 4 9.89 58.76 -10.65
N GLU A 5 10.77 58.28 -11.51
CA GLU A 5 10.79 56.90 -11.98
C GLU A 5 11.43 56.02 -10.89
N GLY A 6 10.81 54.89 -10.62
CA GLY A 6 11.29 53.87 -9.68
C GLY A 6 10.69 52.55 -10.09
N GLY A 7 11.36 51.87 -11.02
CA GLY A 7 10.89 50.64 -11.64
C GLY A 7 10.75 49.48 -10.65
N ALA A 8 9.56 48.90 -10.63
CA ALA A 8 9.34 47.54 -10.14
C ALA A 8 9.25 46.66 -11.38
N ALA A 9 10.29 45.86 -11.60
CA ALA A 9 10.43 44.96 -12.73
C ALA A 9 9.19 44.05 -12.87
N ASP A 10 8.66 43.98 -14.09
CA ASP A 10 7.61 43.05 -14.52
C ASP A 10 8.06 41.60 -14.29
N ALA A 11 7.74 41.05 -13.11
CA ALA A 11 7.77 39.62 -12.88
C ALA A 11 6.64 39.00 -13.70
N LYS A 12 6.97 38.54 -14.90
CA LYS A 12 6.10 37.77 -15.78
C LYS A 12 5.57 36.55 -15.03
N ILE A 13 4.37 36.66 -14.44
CA ILE A 13 3.65 35.53 -13.85
C ILE A 13 3.30 34.59 -15.00
N ILE A 14 4.12 33.57 -15.21
CA ILE A 14 3.79 32.47 -16.12
C ILE A 14 2.61 31.75 -15.46
N LYS A 15 1.38 32.03 -15.94
CA LYS A 15 0.20 31.23 -15.63
C LYS A 15 0.47 29.80 -16.09
N ARG A 16 0.99 28.97 -15.19
CA ARG A 16 1.04 27.52 -15.37
C ARG A 16 -0.42 27.11 -15.49
N GLY A 17 -0.83 26.65 -16.68
CA GLY A 17 -2.21 26.28 -16.97
C GLY A 17 -2.76 25.36 -15.88
N ALA A 18 -4.09 25.42 -15.67
CA ALA A 18 -4.75 24.60 -14.66
C ALA A 18 -4.27 23.14 -14.78
N PRO A 19 -3.91 22.47 -13.67
CA PRO A 19 -3.49 21.08 -13.70
C PRO A 19 -4.53 20.24 -14.47
N PRO A 20 -4.10 19.25 -15.27
CA PRO A 20 -5.02 18.36 -15.96
C PRO A 20 -6.08 17.83 -14.99
N LYS A 21 -7.36 18.00 -15.34
CA LYS A 21 -8.46 17.45 -14.53
C LYS A 21 -8.33 15.94 -14.54
N MET A 22 -8.18 15.33 -13.37
CA MET A 22 -8.25 13.88 -13.24
C MET A 22 -9.65 13.42 -13.68
N THR A 23 -9.72 12.65 -14.75
CA THR A 23 -10.93 11.92 -15.15
C THR A 23 -10.98 10.62 -14.35
N GLY A 24 -11.90 10.55 -13.39
CA GLY A 24 -12.03 9.39 -12.51
C GLY A 24 -11.14 9.51 -11.27
N GLY A 25 -11.79 9.49 -10.11
CA GLY A 25 -11.15 9.58 -8.80
C GLY A 25 -12.11 10.25 -7.81
N GLN A 26 -12.54 9.51 -6.78
CA GLN A 26 -13.27 10.14 -5.68
C GLN A 26 -12.31 11.02 -4.89
N ARG A 27 -12.70 12.27 -4.62
CA ARG A 27 -11.93 13.15 -3.75
C ARG A 27 -11.95 12.56 -2.34
N LYS A 28 -10.78 12.19 -1.83
CA LYS A 28 -10.58 11.77 -0.44
C LYS A 28 -9.83 12.89 0.28
N GLN A 29 -10.32 13.30 1.43
CA GLN A 29 -9.60 14.20 2.34
C GLN A 29 -8.83 13.36 3.34
N VAL A 30 -7.56 13.70 3.55
CA VAL A 30 -6.69 13.04 4.52
C VAL A 30 -6.04 14.11 5.39
N PHE A 31 -5.86 13.77 6.67
CA PHE A 31 -5.13 14.61 7.62
C PHE A 31 -3.74 14.03 7.80
N LEU A 32 -2.74 14.90 7.81
CA LEU A 32 -1.33 14.57 8.02
C LEU A 32 -0.81 15.43 9.16
N ASP A 33 0.07 14.86 9.97
CA ASP A 33 0.83 15.64 10.95
C ASP A 33 1.93 16.45 10.26
N ASP A 34 2.50 17.41 11.00
CA ASP A 34 3.52 18.32 10.47
C ASP A 34 4.76 17.55 9.99
N ALA A 35 5.14 16.48 10.69
CA ALA A 35 6.28 15.64 10.33
C ALA A 35 6.07 14.94 8.97
N SER A 36 4.87 14.40 8.73
CA SER A 36 4.50 13.76 7.47
C SER A 36 4.44 14.77 6.32
N VAL A 37 4.01 16.01 6.59
CA VAL A 37 4.02 17.09 5.60
C VAL A 37 5.44 17.47 5.21
N GLU A 38 6.35 17.62 6.17
CA GLU A 38 7.76 17.92 5.91
C GLU A 38 8.44 16.80 5.12
N GLU A 39 8.18 15.53 5.46
CA GLU A 39 8.71 14.39 4.73
C GLU A 39 8.15 14.31 3.30
N ALA A 40 6.86 14.56 3.12
CA ALA A 40 6.26 14.66 1.80
C ALA A 40 6.87 15.80 0.97
N LYS A 41 7.15 16.97 1.57
CA LYS A 41 7.88 18.06 0.87
C LYS A 41 9.28 17.61 0.47
N ARG A 42 10.01 16.93 1.36
CA ARG A 42 11.36 16.44 1.09
C ARG A 42 11.37 15.46 -0.09
N LEU A 43 10.49 14.47 -0.07
CA LEU A 43 10.34 13.47 -1.14
C LEU A 43 9.88 14.10 -2.46
N GLY A 44 8.96 15.05 -2.39
CA GLY A 44 8.37 15.75 -3.52
C GLY A 44 9.15 16.95 -4.04
N LYS A 45 10.38 17.20 -3.54
CA LYS A 45 11.20 18.37 -3.89
C LYS A 45 10.46 19.71 -3.72
N GLY A 46 9.73 19.84 -2.62
CA GLY A 46 8.90 21.00 -2.27
C GLY A 46 7.42 20.87 -2.61
N GLU A 47 6.99 19.81 -3.33
CA GLU A 47 5.60 19.58 -3.72
C GLU A 47 4.98 18.42 -2.92
N VAL A 48 4.13 18.73 -1.94
CA VAL A 48 3.56 17.75 -1.00
C VAL A 48 2.82 16.62 -1.72
N SER A 49 2.03 16.92 -2.75
CA SER A 49 1.24 15.89 -3.43
C SER A 49 2.12 14.94 -4.26
N ALA A 50 3.23 15.41 -4.82
CA ALA A 50 4.23 14.55 -5.45
C ALA A 50 4.89 13.64 -4.42
N GLY A 51 5.27 14.16 -3.25
CA GLY A 51 5.82 13.36 -2.16
C GLY A 51 4.88 12.26 -1.69
N ILE A 52 3.60 12.58 -1.50
CA ILE A 52 2.57 11.60 -1.14
C ILE A 52 2.44 10.52 -2.23
N ARG A 53 2.40 10.90 -3.52
CA ARG A 53 2.35 9.92 -4.61
C ARG A 53 3.57 9.00 -4.64
N ILE A 54 4.76 9.54 -4.40
CA ILE A 54 6.00 8.77 -4.33
C ILE A 54 5.97 7.81 -3.13
N ALA A 55 5.61 8.31 -1.94
CA ALA A 55 5.48 7.49 -0.75
C ALA A 55 4.47 6.35 -0.94
N LEU A 56 3.28 6.65 -1.48
CA LEU A 56 2.26 5.65 -1.79
C LEU A 56 2.71 4.64 -2.84
N LYS A 57 3.50 5.07 -3.84
CA LYS A 57 4.09 4.16 -4.82
C LYS A 57 5.11 3.23 -4.18
N HIS A 58 5.95 3.75 -3.28
CA HIS A 58 6.89 2.94 -2.52
C HIS A 58 6.19 1.96 -1.60
N THR A 59 5.10 2.32 -0.93
CA THR A 59 4.30 1.38 -0.12
C THR A 59 3.50 0.39 -0.97
N ALA A 60 3.08 0.77 -2.18
CA ALA A 60 2.40 -0.15 -3.09
C ALA A 60 3.38 -1.13 -3.75
N GLN A 61 4.63 -0.72 -3.98
CA GLN A 61 5.71 -1.56 -4.51
C GLN A 61 6.36 -2.40 -3.43
N SER A 62 6.51 -1.84 -2.23
CA SER A 62 6.73 -2.56 -0.99
C SER A 62 5.38 -3.09 -0.53
N ALA A 63 4.73 -3.92 -1.35
CA ALA A 63 3.68 -4.80 -0.88
C ALA A 63 4.15 -5.33 0.46
N TYR A 64 3.36 -5.07 1.50
CA TYR A 64 3.62 -5.56 2.84
C TYR A 64 4.02 -7.03 2.69
N ASN A 65 5.32 -7.31 2.87
CA ASN A 65 5.91 -8.63 2.75
C ASN A 65 6.06 -9.06 4.20
N PRO A 66 4.98 -9.53 4.84
CA PRO A 66 5.08 -9.99 6.21
C PRO A 66 6.21 -11.02 6.26
N PRO A 67 7.02 -11.04 7.33
CA PRO A 67 7.89 -12.16 7.56
C PRO A 67 7.07 -13.44 7.39
N GLY A 68 7.61 -14.38 6.63
CA GLY A 68 6.89 -15.65 6.44
C GLY A 68 6.72 -16.30 7.80
N TYR A 69 5.54 -16.82 8.07
CA TYR A 69 5.26 -17.57 9.28
C TYR A 69 4.85 -18.99 8.90
N ARG A 70 5.09 -19.93 9.82
CA ARG A 70 4.66 -21.31 9.64
C ARG A 70 3.13 -21.36 9.62
N ALA A 71 2.55 -21.84 8.53
CA ALA A 71 1.11 -21.89 8.34
C ALA A 71 0.69 -23.17 7.61
N ALA A 72 -0.57 -23.55 7.79
CA ALA A 72 -1.24 -24.44 6.86
C ALA A 72 -1.83 -23.59 5.73
N TYR A 73 -1.53 -23.95 4.49
CA TYR A 73 -1.99 -23.24 3.30
C TYR A 73 -2.39 -24.23 2.21
N TRP A 74 -3.38 -23.88 1.40
CA TRP A 74 -3.71 -24.64 0.21
C TRP A 74 -2.85 -24.19 -0.96
N SER A 75 -2.44 -25.14 -1.81
CA SER A 75 -1.76 -24.84 -3.08
C SER A 75 -2.11 -25.83 -4.18
N ASP A 76 -2.29 -25.32 -5.40
CA ASP A 76 -2.44 -26.09 -6.65
C ASP A 76 -1.15 -26.09 -7.50
N GLY A 77 -0.05 -25.55 -6.97
CA GLY A 77 1.22 -25.38 -7.67
C GLY A 77 1.35 -24.07 -8.46
N GLN A 78 0.26 -23.37 -8.76
CA GLN A 78 0.28 -22.05 -9.40
C GLN A 78 -0.03 -20.94 -8.40
N SER A 79 -1.00 -21.19 -7.51
CA SER A 79 -1.49 -20.29 -6.48
C SER A 79 -1.33 -20.90 -5.10
N SER A 80 -1.37 -20.04 -4.08
CA SER A 80 -1.43 -20.46 -2.68
C SER A 80 -2.34 -19.54 -1.86
N VAL A 81 -3.07 -20.11 -0.92
CA VAL A 81 -3.99 -19.39 -0.03
C VAL A 81 -3.71 -19.85 1.40
N CYS A 82 -3.39 -18.90 2.29
CA CYS A 82 -3.21 -19.21 3.71
C CYS A 82 -4.55 -19.63 4.33
N LEU A 83 -4.53 -20.71 5.11
CA LEU A 83 -5.71 -21.22 5.81
C LEU A 83 -5.62 -21.06 7.33
N THR A 84 -4.48 -20.60 7.85
CA THR A 84 -4.27 -20.33 9.28
C THR A 84 -3.64 -18.96 9.49
N ALA A 85 -3.91 -18.33 10.63
CA ALA A 85 -3.33 -17.06 11.02
C ALA A 85 -1.91 -17.20 11.60
N GLU A 86 -1.20 -16.08 11.73
CA GLU A 86 0.15 -16.02 12.30
C GLU A 86 0.21 -16.50 13.77
N GLU A 87 -0.85 -16.22 14.54
CA GLU A 87 -1.03 -16.71 15.92
C GLU A 87 -1.03 -18.24 16.04
N HIS A 88 -1.30 -18.95 14.93
CA HIS A 88 -1.28 -20.41 14.90
C HIS A 88 0.10 -21.00 14.59
N SER A 89 1.12 -20.17 14.33
CA SER A 89 2.42 -20.65 13.82
C SER A 89 3.14 -21.64 14.73
N GLU A 90 2.90 -21.55 16.04
CA GLU A 90 3.45 -22.43 17.07
C GLU A 90 2.60 -23.69 17.33
N LEU A 91 1.42 -23.80 16.73
CA LEU A 91 0.56 -24.97 16.94
C LEU A 91 1.22 -26.25 16.39
N PRO A 92 1.06 -27.38 17.09
CA PRO A 92 1.40 -28.69 16.55
C PRO A 92 0.76 -28.93 15.18
N GLU A 93 1.40 -29.76 14.35
CA GLU A 93 0.96 -30.01 12.97
C GLU A 93 -0.52 -30.40 12.86
N HIS A 94 -0.97 -31.29 13.73
CA HIS A 94 -2.36 -31.76 13.73
C HIS A 94 -3.36 -30.66 14.10
N GLU A 95 -3.03 -29.75 15.02
CA GLU A 95 -3.88 -28.61 15.39
C GLU A 95 -3.93 -27.56 14.28
N LEU A 96 -2.80 -27.33 13.60
CA LEU A 96 -2.70 -26.45 12.44
C LEU A 96 -3.63 -26.91 11.30
N LEU A 97 -3.69 -28.22 11.06
CA LEU A 97 -4.60 -28.83 10.09
C LEU A 97 -6.07 -28.70 10.50
N ILE A 98 -6.38 -28.87 11.78
CA ILE A 98 -7.74 -28.68 12.31
C ILE A 98 -8.21 -27.24 12.09
N GLU A 99 -7.38 -26.25 12.40
CA GLU A 99 -7.69 -24.84 12.17
C GLU A 99 -7.82 -24.51 10.68
N ALA A 100 -6.98 -25.09 9.82
CA ALA A 100 -7.12 -24.93 8.37
C ALA A 100 -8.47 -25.46 7.84
N VAL A 101 -8.89 -26.65 8.29
CA VAL A 101 -10.17 -27.25 7.91
C VAL A 101 -11.33 -26.40 8.42
N ARG A 102 -11.24 -25.90 9.66
CA ARG A 102 -12.21 -24.98 10.24
C ARG A 102 -12.34 -23.71 9.39
N GLN A 103 -11.22 -23.09 9.03
CA GLN A 103 -11.21 -21.87 8.21
C GLN A 103 -11.86 -22.10 6.83
N VAL A 104 -11.54 -23.22 6.16
CA VAL A 104 -12.16 -23.57 4.87
C VAL A 104 -13.67 -23.70 5.00
N ARG A 105 -14.14 -24.39 6.05
CA ARG A 105 -15.56 -24.57 6.31
C ARG A 105 -16.25 -23.25 6.59
N ASP A 106 -15.67 -22.43 7.46
CA ASP A 106 -16.27 -21.19 7.95
C ASP A 106 -16.29 -20.10 6.86
N THR A 107 -15.33 -20.12 5.94
CA THR A 107 -15.29 -19.21 4.77
C THR A 107 -16.05 -19.71 3.55
N GLY A 108 -16.46 -20.98 3.53
CA GLY A 108 -17.05 -21.62 2.35
C GLY A 108 -16.09 -21.71 1.16
N LEU A 109 -14.78 -21.67 1.41
CA LEU A 109 -13.76 -21.72 0.36
C LEU A 109 -13.81 -23.07 -0.36
N LYS A 110 -14.05 -23.04 -1.67
CA LYS A 110 -13.99 -24.24 -2.51
C LYS A 110 -12.55 -24.49 -2.94
N ILE A 111 -11.83 -25.27 -2.14
CA ILE A 111 -10.50 -25.76 -2.49
C ILE A 111 -10.62 -26.88 -3.54
N GLY A 112 -10.15 -26.61 -4.76
CA GLY A 112 -10.14 -27.55 -5.89
C GLY A 112 -9.01 -28.59 -5.79
N ASN A 113 -8.46 -29.04 -6.93
CA ASN A 113 -7.44 -30.12 -7.06
C ASN A 113 -6.06 -29.84 -6.40
N GLY A 114 -5.97 -28.88 -5.49
CA GLY A 114 -4.76 -28.62 -4.72
C GLY A 114 -4.67 -29.48 -3.45
N ARG A 115 -3.64 -29.22 -2.65
CA ARG A 115 -3.40 -29.90 -1.38
C ARG A 115 -3.09 -28.89 -0.29
N ILE A 116 -3.42 -29.26 0.95
CA ILE A 116 -2.98 -28.50 2.12
C ILE A 116 -1.52 -28.86 2.38
N MET A 117 -0.71 -27.83 2.55
CA MET A 117 0.72 -27.89 2.85
C MET A 117 0.95 -27.18 4.17
N ILE A 118 2.01 -27.57 4.88
CA ILE A 118 2.47 -26.87 6.08
C ILE A 118 3.90 -26.42 5.84
N GLY A 119 4.19 -25.16 6.13
CA GLY A 119 5.51 -24.59 5.95
C GLY A 119 5.50 -23.08 6.07
N ASP A 120 6.61 -22.45 5.72
CA ASP A 120 6.73 -20.99 5.74
C ASP A 120 5.87 -20.37 4.64
N TYR A 121 4.78 -19.73 5.03
CA TYR A 121 3.89 -19.03 4.12
C TYR A 121 4.27 -17.55 4.05
N LYS A 122 4.46 -17.04 2.82
CA LYS A 122 4.63 -15.62 2.53
C LYS A 122 3.53 -15.18 1.59
N ALA A 123 2.77 -14.16 2.00
CA ALA A 123 1.81 -13.52 1.12
C ALA A 123 2.58 -12.93 -0.08
N LYS A 124 2.15 -13.27 -1.31
CA LYS A 124 2.74 -12.76 -2.55
C LYS A 124 2.11 -11.43 -2.94
#